data_AF-A0A9Q0VNH4-F1
#
_entry.id   AF-A0A9Q0VNH4-F1
#
_cell.length_a   1.000
_cell.length_b   1.000
_cell.length_c   1.000
_cell.angle_alpha   90.00
_cell.angle_beta   90.00
_cell.angle_gamma   90.00
#
_symmetry.space_group_name_H-M   'P 1'
#
loop_
_entity.id
_entity.type
_entity.pdbx_description
1 polymer ?
#
loop_
_entity_poly.entity_id
_entity_poly.type
_entity_poly.pdbx_seq_one_letter_code
_entity_poly.pdbx_strand_id
1 'polypeptide(L)'
;MPPRRNPVREGGEGISNDNNVNQQDALNRMLDILQQQQKAIQQQQQTHTEQLKQVLAMHQQPPPPSPQHRNDAVERFRKMNPQEFSGGVNPMKAEEWIKSLEAIFEYLHFNDSERV
;
A
#
# COMPACT_ATOMS: atom_id res chain seq x y z
N MET A 1 32.47 -92.25 16.84
CA MET A 1 31.01 -92.41 16.99
C MET A 1 30.45 -91.29 17.88
N PRO A 2 29.18 -90.88 17.68
CA PRO A 2 28.53 -89.59 18.05
C PRO A 2 27.94 -89.62 19.51
N PRO A 3 27.10 -88.69 20.05
CA PRO A 3 26.26 -87.71 19.36
C PRO A 3 26.00 -86.30 19.97
N ARG A 4 25.39 -85.50 19.08
CA ARG A 4 24.66 -84.24 19.24
C ARG A 4 23.51 -84.33 20.25
N ARG A 5 23.21 -83.22 20.95
CA ARG A 5 21.85 -82.62 21.03
C ARG A 5 21.87 -81.29 21.79
N ASN A 6 21.57 -80.19 21.11
CA ASN A 6 20.74 -79.13 21.69
C ASN A 6 19.27 -79.54 21.49
N PRO A 7 18.34 -79.09 22.35
CA PRO A 7 17.51 -77.98 21.89
C PRO A 7 17.08 -76.97 22.97
N VAL A 8 16.99 -75.72 22.48
CA VAL A 8 15.95 -74.71 22.69
C VAL A 8 15.59 -74.33 24.14
N ARG A 9 16.01 -73.13 24.54
CA ARG A 9 15.33 -72.35 25.59
C ARG A 9 14.61 -71.21 24.90
N GLU A 10 13.32 -71.17 25.14
CA GLU A 10 12.37 -70.15 24.72
C GLU A 10 12.85 -68.74 25.08
N GLY A 11 12.73 -67.86 24.09
CA GLY A 11 12.90 -66.42 24.22
C GLY A 11 12.22 -65.83 22.99
N GLY A 12 10.90 -65.70 23.06
CA GLY A 12 10.13 -64.98 22.06
C GLY A 12 10.56 -63.52 22.08
N GLU A 13 11.48 -63.16 21.20
CA GLU A 13 11.83 -61.77 20.95
C GLU A 13 11.11 -61.35 19.68
N GLY A 14 10.09 -60.50 19.90
CA GLY A 14 9.25 -59.93 18.86
C GLY A 14 10.11 -59.36 17.74
N ILE A 15 9.73 -59.71 16.52
CA ILE A 15 10.28 -59.09 15.32
C ILE A 15 9.96 -57.59 15.40
N SER A 16 10.99 -56.79 15.69
CA SER A 16 10.96 -55.34 15.71
C SER A 16 10.33 -54.78 14.44
N ASN A 17 9.17 -54.15 14.59
CA ASN A 17 8.50 -53.33 13.59
C ASN A 17 8.88 -51.83 13.74
N ASP A 18 10.06 -51.52 14.30
CA ASP A 18 10.51 -50.14 14.59
C ASP A 18 10.85 -49.32 13.33
N ASN A 19 10.98 -49.95 12.15
CA ASN A 19 11.33 -49.27 10.90
C ASN A 19 10.18 -48.51 10.22
N ASN A 20 8.91 -48.83 10.51
CA ASN A 20 7.76 -48.22 9.81
C ASN A 20 7.35 -46.87 10.43
N VAL A 21 7.38 -46.78 11.76
CA VAL A 21 6.97 -45.57 12.51
C VAL A 21 7.90 -44.39 12.22
N ASN A 22 9.21 -44.64 12.07
CA ASN A 22 10.20 -43.59 11.84
C ASN A 22 10.11 -43.00 10.41
N GLN A 23 9.67 -43.77 9.42
CA GLN A 23 9.47 -43.28 8.05
C GLN A 23 8.17 -42.47 7.92
N GLN A 24 7.10 -42.85 8.63
CA GLN A 24 5.88 -42.06 8.75
C GLN A 24 6.14 -40.73 9.46
N ASP A 25 6.95 -40.72 10.52
CA ASP A 25 7.35 -39.49 11.22
C ASP A 25 8.17 -38.56 10.31
N ALA A 26 9.08 -39.12 9.51
CA ALA A 26 9.84 -38.38 8.52
C ALA A 26 8.96 -37.76 7.41
N LEU A 27 7.93 -38.47 6.95
CA LEU A 27 6.96 -37.95 5.97
C LEU A 27 6.08 -36.85 6.55
N ASN A 28 5.60 -37.01 7.79
CA ASN A 28 4.84 -35.98 8.48
C ASN A 28 5.68 -34.72 8.75
N ARG A 29 6.97 -34.86 9.09
CA ARG A 29 7.89 -33.72 9.19
C ARG A 29 8.11 -33.03 7.86
N MET A 30 8.23 -33.77 6.75
CA MET A 30 8.36 -33.17 5.43
C MET A 30 7.10 -32.38 5.04
N LEU A 31 5.91 -32.90 5.39
CA LEU A 31 4.65 -32.21 5.16
C LEU A 31 4.54 -30.92 5.98
N ASP A 32 4.98 -30.94 7.24
CA ASP A 32 5.05 -29.74 8.08
C ASP A 32 6.03 -28.71 7.52
N ILE A 33 7.22 -29.14 7.08
CA ILE A 33 8.21 -28.25 6.45
C ILE A 33 7.65 -27.61 5.18
N LEU A 34 6.98 -28.40 4.33
CA LEU A 34 6.40 -27.88 3.08
C LEU A 34 5.25 -26.90 3.37
N GLN A 35 4.44 -27.19 4.38
CA GLN A 35 3.35 -26.31 4.80
C GLN A 35 3.89 -25.02 5.43
N GLN A 36 4.92 -25.11 6.26
CA GLN A 36 5.60 -23.95 6.84
C GLN A 36 6.21 -23.07 5.75
N GLN A 37 6.85 -23.68 4.74
CA GLN A 37 7.39 -22.97 3.60
C GLN A 37 6.30 -22.22 2.84
N GLN A 38 5.16 -22.87 2.58
CA GLN A 38 4.04 -22.24 1.88
C GLN A 38 3.48 -21.04 2.65
N LYS A 39 3.37 -21.16 3.97
CA LYS A 39 2.93 -20.06 4.85
C LYS A 39 3.91 -18.88 4.83
N ALA A 40 5.21 -19.16 4.86
CA ALA A 40 6.25 -18.13 4.79
C ALA A 40 6.22 -17.39 3.45
N ILE A 41 6.05 -18.11 2.34
CA ILE A 41 5.92 -17.53 0.99
C ILE A 41 4.65 -16.67 0.91
N GLN A 42 3.53 -17.14 1.46
CA GLN A 42 2.29 -16.38 1.49
C GLN A 42 2.46 -15.05 2.24
N GLN A 43 3.11 -15.09 3.40
CA GLN A 43 3.37 -13.90 4.22
C GLN A 43 4.29 -12.91 3.49
N GLN A 44 5.38 -13.38 2.87
CA GLN A 44 6.25 -12.51 2.06
C GLN A 44 5.48 -11.83 0.92
N GLN A 45 4.61 -12.56 0.21
CA GLN A 45 3.82 -12.00 -0.89
C GLN A 45 2.83 -10.94 -0.41
N GLN A 46 2.17 -11.15 0.74
CA GLN A 46 1.26 -10.16 1.31
C GLN A 46 2.00 -8.88 1.69
N THR A 47 3.11 -9.00 2.44
CA THR A 47 3.91 -7.84 2.86
C THR A 47 4.47 -7.07 1.67
N HIS A 48 4.91 -7.75 0.61
CA HIS A 48 5.41 -7.07 -0.59
C HIS A 48 4.29 -6.35 -1.35
N THR A 49 3.13 -6.99 -1.49
CA THR A 49 1.96 -6.38 -2.14
C THR A 49 1.51 -5.11 -1.42
N GLU A 50 1.46 -5.16 -0.07
CA GLU A 50 1.08 -4.02 0.74
C GLU A 50 2.07 -2.85 0.60
N GLN A 51 3.37 -3.15 0.58
CA GLN A 51 4.41 -2.14 0.31
C GLN A 51 4.25 -1.51 -1.07
N LEU A 52 3.98 -2.30 -2.11
CA LEU A 52 3.75 -1.78 -3.46
C LEU A 52 2.53 -0.85 -3.51
N LYS A 53 1.45 -1.24 -2.82
CA LYS A 53 0.24 -0.43 -2.71
C LYS A 53 0.50 0.87 -1.94
N GLN A 54 1.31 0.85 -0.88
CA GLN A 54 1.69 2.05 -0.14
C GLN A 54 2.56 2.99 -0.98
N VAL A 55 3.55 2.45 -1.70
CA VAL A 55 4.39 3.24 -2.62
C VAL A 55 3.53 3.85 -3.72
N LEU A 56 2.60 3.09 -4.30
CA LEU A 56 1.68 3.62 -5.32
C LEU A 56 0.73 4.67 -4.74
N ALA A 57 0.24 4.49 -3.51
CA ALA A 57 -0.60 5.47 -2.82
C ALA A 57 0.15 6.79 -2.55
N MET A 58 1.45 6.71 -2.18
CA MET A 58 2.32 7.88 -2.03
C MET A 58 2.51 8.63 -3.36
N HIS A 59 2.68 7.91 -4.47
CA HIS A 59 2.83 8.51 -5.80
C HIS A 59 1.51 8.99 -6.43
N GLN A 60 0.35 8.56 -5.91
CA GLN A 60 -0.97 9.02 -6.34
C GLN A 60 -1.51 10.20 -5.53
N GLN A 61 -0.78 10.67 -4.50
CA GLN A 61 -1.14 11.94 -3.88
C GLN A 61 -0.85 13.06 -4.89
N PRO A 62 -1.85 13.87 -5.29
CA PRO A 62 -1.55 15.09 -6.02
C PRO A 62 -0.56 15.88 -5.17
N PRO A 63 0.52 16.44 -5.76
CA PRO A 63 1.46 17.24 -5.01
C PRO A 63 0.66 18.32 -4.25
N PRO A 64 0.94 18.54 -2.95
CA PRO A 64 0.32 19.65 -2.25
C PRO A 64 0.56 20.92 -3.07
N PRO A 65 -0.46 21.78 -3.26
CA PRO A 65 -0.30 22.99 -4.07
C PRO A 65 0.88 23.78 -3.50
N SER A 66 1.96 23.85 -4.28
CA SER A 66 3.19 24.53 -3.86
C SER A 66 2.84 25.98 -3.50
N PRO A 67 3.32 26.52 -2.37
CA PRO A 67 3.09 27.93 -2.03
C PRO A 67 3.62 28.88 -3.12
N GLN A 68 4.54 28.43 -3.98
CA GLN A 68 4.99 29.13 -5.17
C GLN A 68 3.83 29.49 -6.12
N HIS A 69 2.89 28.57 -6.37
CA HIS A 69 1.78 28.79 -7.31
C HIS A 69 0.82 29.88 -6.84
N ARG A 70 0.57 29.95 -5.52
CA ARG A 70 -0.24 31.02 -4.93
C ARG A 70 0.44 32.38 -5.06
N ASN A 71 1.75 32.46 -4.84
CA ASN A 71 2.49 33.71 -5.02
C ASN A 71 2.48 34.17 -6.48
N ASP A 72 2.70 33.25 -7.43
CA ASP A 72 2.61 33.52 -8.87
C ASP A 72 1.24 34.10 -9.27
N ALA A 73 0.15 33.52 -8.76
CA ALA A 73 -1.19 33.98 -9.07
C ALA A 73 -1.49 35.38 -8.49
N VAL A 74 -1.05 35.63 -7.24
CA VAL A 74 -1.20 36.94 -6.60
C VAL A 74 -0.38 38.01 -7.36
N GLU A 75 0.83 37.69 -7.80
CA GLU A 75 1.64 38.60 -8.60
C GLU A 75 1.01 38.91 -9.96
N ARG A 76 0.45 37.89 -10.64
CA ARG A 76 -0.29 38.08 -11.89
C ARG A 76 -1.54 38.92 -11.70
N PHE A 77 -2.29 38.69 -10.61
CA PHE A 77 -3.45 39.50 -10.24
C PHE A 77 -3.06 40.97 -10.04
N ARG A 78 -1.98 41.25 -9.30
CA ARG A 78 -1.48 42.62 -9.11
C ARG A 78 -1.02 43.26 -10.42
N LYS A 79 -0.43 42.49 -11.33
CA LYS A 79 0.03 42.97 -12.64
C LYS A 79 -1.13 43.37 -13.56
N MET A 80 -2.30 42.75 -13.41
CA MET A 80 -3.51 43.09 -14.17
C MET A 80 -4.16 44.42 -13.76
N ASN A 81 -3.66 45.10 -12.71
CA ASN A 81 -4.23 46.35 -12.18
C ASN A 81 -5.76 46.26 -12.03
N PRO A 82 -6.27 45.40 -11.14
CA PRO A 82 -7.70 45.29 -10.90
C PRO A 82 -8.24 46.67 -10.53
N GLN A 83 -9.35 47.05 -11.16
CA GLN A 83 -9.99 48.34 -10.90
C GLN A 83 -10.30 48.44 -9.40
N GLU A 84 -9.91 49.54 -8.76
CA GLU A 84 -10.25 49.76 -7.34
C GLU A 84 -11.72 50.16 -7.24
N PHE A 85 -12.47 49.51 -6.34
CA PHE A 85 -13.84 49.90 -6.07
C PHE A 85 -13.89 51.00 -5.00
N SER A 86 -14.23 52.21 -5.42
CA SER A 86 -14.30 53.36 -4.52
C SER A 86 -15.58 53.44 -3.66
N GLY A 87 -16.37 52.36 -3.55
CA GLY A 87 -17.48 52.29 -2.58
C GLY A 87 -18.66 53.25 -2.87
N GLY A 88 -19.23 53.21 -4.09
CA GLY A 88 -20.36 54.07 -4.47
C GLY A 88 -21.75 53.46 -4.22
N VAL A 89 -22.78 54.30 -4.09
CA VAL A 89 -24.21 53.90 -3.96
C VAL A 89 -24.83 53.37 -5.25
N ASN A 90 -24.07 53.32 -6.35
CA ASN A 90 -24.60 52.93 -7.66
C ASN A 90 -24.38 51.41 -7.88
N PRO A 91 -25.45 50.59 -7.88
CA PRO A 91 -25.33 49.14 -8.03
C PRO A 91 -24.68 48.75 -9.36
N MET A 92 -24.89 49.51 -10.42
CA MET A 92 -24.31 49.23 -11.74
C MET A 92 -22.78 49.35 -11.74
N LYS A 93 -22.22 50.31 -10.98
CA LYS A 93 -20.76 50.42 -10.84
C LYS A 93 -20.16 49.27 -10.03
N ALA A 94 -20.91 48.73 -9.07
CA ALA A 94 -20.49 47.55 -8.32
C ALA A 94 -20.52 46.30 -9.20
N GLU A 95 -21.57 46.12 -10.02
CA GLU A 95 -21.65 45.01 -10.98
C GLU A 95 -20.50 45.03 -11.99
N GLU A 96 -20.17 46.18 -12.56
CA GLU A 96 -19.07 46.30 -13.52
C GLU A 96 -17.70 46.02 -12.87
N TRP A 97 -17.53 46.39 -11.59
CA TRP A 97 -16.34 46.04 -10.83
C TRP A 97 -16.24 44.52 -10.60
N ILE A 98 -17.33 43.88 -10.20
CA ILE A 98 -17.38 42.42 -9.99
C ILE A 98 -17.07 41.69 -11.30
N LYS A 99 -17.68 42.08 -12.42
CA LYS A 99 -17.38 41.51 -13.74
C LYS A 99 -15.91 41.68 -14.13
N SER A 100 -15.29 42.82 -13.80
CA SER A 100 -13.86 43.03 -14.06
C SER A 100 -12.97 42.06 -13.27
N LEU A 101 -13.35 41.74 -12.03
CA LEU A 101 -12.67 40.73 -11.22
C LEU A 101 -12.91 39.32 -11.74
N GLU A 102 -14.14 39.00 -12.15
CA GLU A 102 -14.49 37.72 -12.76
C GLU A 102 -13.70 37.44 -14.03
N ALA A 103 -13.53 38.44 -14.90
CA ALA A 103 -12.71 38.33 -16.10
C ALA A 103 -11.24 38.01 -15.79
N ILE A 104 -10.68 38.59 -14.71
CA ILE A 104 -9.31 38.30 -14.28
C ILE A 104 -9.22 36.88 -13.70
N PHE A 105 -10.21 36.45 -12.91
CA PHE A 105 -10.23 35.09 -12.36
C PHE A 105 -10.40 34.01 -13.44
N GLU A 106 -11.26 34.25 -14.43
CA GLU A 106 -11.44 33.38 -15.60
C GLU A 106 -10.13 33.28 -16.39
N TYR A 107 -9.47 34.41 -16.66
CA TYR A 107 -8.19 34.44 -17.36
C TYR A 107 -7.06 33.71 -16.60
N LEU A 108 -7.06 33.77 -15.26
CA LEU A 108 -6.06 33.10 -14.44
C LEU A 108 -6.31 31.58 -14.29
N HIS A 109 -7.39 31.04 -14.86
CA HIS A 109 -7.82 29.64 -14.68
C HIS A 109 -7.83 29.27 -13.19
N PHE A 110 -8.22 30.20 -12.33
CA PHE A 110 -8.36 29.95 -10.91
C PHE A 110 -9.55 28.98 -10.77
N ASN A 111 -9.27 27.69 -10.65
CA ASN A 111 -10.33 26.72 -10.38
C ASN A 111 -11.02 27.14 -9.08
N ASP A 112 -12.35 27.05 -9.03
CA ASP A 112 -13.15 27.35 -7.83
C ASP A 112 -12.64 26.64 -6.56
N SER A 113 -11.87 25.55 -6.72
CA SER A 113 -11.12 24.87 -5.66
C SER A 113 -10.10 25.74 -4.90
N GLU A 114 -9.73 26.91 -5.43
CA GLU A 114 -8.83 27.88 -4.78
C GLU A 114 -9.53 29.18 -4.36
N ARG A 115 -10.83 29.36 -4.64
CA ARG A 115 -11.63 30.42 -4.02
C ARG A 115 -11.95 30.01 -2.57
N VAL A 116 -11.39 30.76 -1.60
CA VAL A 116 -11.65 30.60 -0.15
C VAL A 116 -12.86 31.42 0.26
#